data_AF-A0A526YE40-F1
#
_entry.id   AF-A0A526YE40-F1
#
_cell.length_a   1.000
_cell.length_b   1.000
_cell.length_c   1.000
_cell.angle_alpha   90.00
_cell.angle_beta   90.00
_cell.angle_gamma   90.00
#
_symmetry.space_group_name_H-M   'P 1'
#
loop_
_entity.id
_entity.type
_entity.pdbx_description
1 polymer ?
#
loop_
_entity_poly.entity_id
_entity_poly.type
_entity_poly.pdbx_seq_one_letter_code
_entity_poly.pdbx_strand_id
1 'polypeptide(L)' 'ELLASLLKGRKSPLKAALLDQRLIAGLGNIYVSEALWRAGLSPLREAGTIAKPGKKAKQQRDALAEAIRAVIADAI' A
#
# COMPACT_ATOMS: atom_id res chain seq x y z
N GLU A 1 8.48 7.06 2.75
CA GLU A 1 9.73 6.47 2.23
C GLU A 1 9.76 4.94 2.30
N LEU A 2 9.37 4.33 3.43
CA LEU A 2 9.30 2.86 3.58
C LEU A 2 8.50 2.14 2.50
N LEU A 3 7.27 2.57 2.18
CA LEU A 3 6.48 1.95 1.11
C LEU A 3 7.18 2.00 -0.26
N ALA A 4 7.95 3.06 -0.54
CA ALA A 4 8.68 3.17 -1.78
C ALA A 4 9.83 2.15 -1.85
N SER A 5 10.56 1.92 -0.75
CA SER A 5 11.62 0.91 -0.73
C SER A 5 11.07 -0.51 -0.79
N LEU A 6 10.00 -0.81 -0.05
CA LEU A 6 9.39 -2.14 -0.03
C LEU A 6 8.79 -2.55 -1.39
N LEU A 7 8.21 -1.60 -2.12
CA LEU A 7 7.50 -1.87 -3.38
C LEU A 7 8.35 -1.65 -4.63
N LYS A 8 9.58 -1.12 -4.49
CA LYS A 8 10.47 -0.82 -5.63
C LYS A 8 10.70 -2.07 -6.50
N GLY A 9 10.42 -1.94 -7.79
CA GLY A 9 10.63 -3.00 -8.78
C GLY A 9 9.67 -4.20 -8.70
N ARG A 10 8.66 -4.17 -7.81
CA ARG A 10 7.70 -5.27 -7.68
C ARG A 10 6.66 -5.24 -8.79
N LYS A 11 6.58 -6.37 -9.50
CA LYS A 11 5.57 -6.63 -10.54
C LYS A 11 4.26 -7.22 -10.00
N SER A 12 4.26 -7.66 -8.75
CA SER A 12 3.07 -8.23 -8.11
C SER A 12 1.95 -7.17 -7.95
N PRO A 13 0.68 -7.60 -7.93
CA PRO A 13 -0.43 -6.73 -7.56
C PRO A 13 -0.21 -6.06 -6.21
N LEU A 14 -0.63 -4.81 -6.06
CA LEU A 14 -0.43 -4.00 -4.88
C LEU A 14 -1.07 -4.64 -3.64
N LYS A 15 -2.28 -5.19 -3.78
CA LYS A 15 -2.94 -5.90 -2.67
C LYS A 15 -2.14 -7.13 -2.23
N ALA A 16 -1.62 -7.90 -3.18
CA ALA A 16 -0.80 -9.08 -2.86
C ALA A 16 0.51 -8.69 -2.16
N ALA A 17 1.16 -7.60 -2.60
CA ALA A 17 2.37 -7.10 -1.96
C ALA A 17 2.12 -6.62 -0.52
N LEU A 18 0.99 -5.96 -0.26
CA LEU A 18 0.63 -5.50 1.09
C LEU A 18 0.23 -6.64 2.04
N LEU A 19 -0.22 -7.78 1.50
CA LEU A 19 -0.55 -8.97 2.28
C LEU A 19 0.65 -9.90 2.53
N ASP A 20 1.78 -9.64 1.88
CA ASP A 20 3.00 -10.40 2.08
C ASP A 20 3.57 -10.09 3.48
N GLN A 21 3.38 -11.04 4.40
CA GLN A 21 3.83 -10.93 5.79
C GLN A 21 5.35 -10.84 5.93
N ARG A 22 6.11 -11.17 4.87
CA ARG A 22 7.56 -10.95 4.82
C ARG A 22 7.92 -9.49 4.55
N LEU A 23 6.99 -8.70 4.02
CA LEU A 23 7.16 -7.28 3.72
C LEU A 23 6.54 -6.40 4.79
N ILE A 24 5.30 -6.68 5.16
CA ILE A 24 4.56 -5.92 6.16
C ILE A 24 3.77 -6.91 7.01
N ALA A 25 4.27 -7.20 8.20
CA ALA A 25 3.58 -8.04 9.17
C ALA A 25 2.38 -7.31 9.77
N GLY A 26 1.30 -8.05 10.03
CA GLY A 26 0.12 -7.54 10.74
C GLY A 26 -0.95 -6.92 9.84
N LEU A 27 -0.68 -6.76 8.53
CA LEU A 27 -1.71 -6.39 7.56
C LEU A 27 -2.53 -7.61 7.14
N GLY A 28 -3.82 -7.61 7.51
CA GLY A 28 -4.80 -8.60 7.10
C GLY A 28 -5.59 -8.18 5.85
N ASN A 29 -6.31 -9.13 5.24
CA ASN A 29 -7.06 -8.92 3.99
C ASN A 29 -8.07 -7.76 4.07
N ILE A 30 -8.76 -7.62 5.21
CA ILE A 30 -9.76 -6.55 5.41
C ILE A 30 -9.07 -5.19 5.44
N TYR A 31 -8.04 -5.03 6.29
CA TYR A 31 -7.33 -3.76 6.44
C TYR A 31 -6.69 -3.29 5.14
N VAL A 32 -6.08 -4.21 4.39
CA VAL A 32 -5.49 -3.88 3.09
C VAL A 32 -6.55 -3.45 2.08
N SER A 33 -7.70 -4.13 2.05
CA SER A 33 -8.77 -3.79 1.11
C SER A 33 -9.36 -2.41 1.40
N GLU A 34 -9.61 -2.13 2.67
CA GLU A 34 -10.13 -0.85 3.13
C GLU A 34 -9.13 0.29 2.89
N ALA A 35 -7.85 0.09 3.23
CA ALA A 35 -6.82 1.09 3.02
C ALA A 35 -6.62 1.41 1.53
N LEU A 36 -6.68 0.40 0.65
CA LEU A 36 -6.60 0.61 -0.79
C LEU A 36 -7.81 1.36 -1.34
N TRP A 37 -9.00 1.07 -0.82
CA TRP A 37 -10.22 1.78 -1.17
C TRP A 37 -10.15 3.26 -0.76
N ARG A 38 -9.80 3.55 0.50
CA ARG A 38 -9.62 4.91 1.02
C ARG A 38 -8.52 5.70 0.28
N ALA A 39 -7.46 5.02 -0.14
CA ALA A 39 -6.38 5.63 -0.92
C ALA A 39 -6.70 5.75 -2.43
N GLY A 40 -7.84 5.24 -2.91
CA GLY A 40 -8.22 5.27 -4.32
C GLY A 40 -7.27 4.46 -5.22
N LEU A 41 -6.69 3.38 -4.71
CA LEU A 41 -5.71 2.55 -5.42
C LEU A 41 -6.30 1.19 -5.79
N SER A 42 -6.24 0.85 -7.08
CA SER A 42 -6.66 -0.47 -7.54
C SER A 42 -5.82 -1.58 -6.89
N PRO A 43 -6.44 -2.65 -6.36
CA PRO A 43 -5.71 -3.78 -5.80
C PRO A 43 -4.88 -4.53 -6.84
N LEU A 44 -5.26 -4.46 -8.11
CA LEU A 44 -4.59 -5.10 -9.25
C LEU A 44 -3.45 -4.26 -9.83
N ARG A 45 -3.29 -3.01 -9.39
CA ARG A 45 -2.17 -2.14 -9.80
C ARG A 45 -0.85 -2.83 -9.47
N GLU A 46 0.11 -2.74 -10.39
CA GLU A 46 1.48 -3.16 -10.11
C GLU A 46 2.09 -2.32 -8.98
N ALA A 47 2.55 -2.98 -7.92
CA ALA A 47 3.06 -2.34 -6.70
C ALA A 47 4.21 -1.37 -6.97
N GLY A 48 5.12 -1.71 -7.89
CA GLY A 48 6.27 -0.88 -8.26
C GLY A 48 5.89 0.48 -8.86
N THR A 49 4.65 0.65 -9.35
CA THR A 49 4.23 1.92 -9.96
C THR A 49 4.11 3.07 -8.97
N ILE A 50 3.75 2.79 -7.71
CA ILE A 50 3.66 3.82 -6.64
C ILE A 50 5.00 4.06 -5.93
N ALA A 51 6.00 3.21 -6.20
CA ALA A 51 7.38 3.38 -5.73
C ALA A 51 8.26 4.23 -6.66
N LYS A 52 7.76 4.57 -7.86
CA LYS A 52 8.50 5.41 -8.82
C LYS A 52 8.77 6.81 -8.26
N PRO A 53 9.86 7.47 -8.71
CA PRO A 53 10.04 8.89 -8.43
C PRO A 53 8.94 9.71 -9.11
N GLY A 54 8.57 10.84 -8.50
CA GLY A 54 7.58 11.77 -9.05
C GLY A 54 6.48 12.14 -8.05
N LYS A 55 5.88 13.32 -8.28
CA LYS A 55 4.86 13.90 -7.39
C LYS A 55 3.62 13.00 -7.25
N LYS A 56 3.14 12.43 -8.36
CA LYS A 56 1.96 11.55 -8.36
C LYS A 56 2.18 10.27 -7.56
N ALA A 57 3.29 9.57 -7.80
CA ALA A 57 3.63 8.36 -7.07
C ALA A 57 3.85 8.65 -5.57
N LYS A 58 4.44 9.82 -5.24
CA LYS A 58 4.56 10.31 -3.86
C LYS A 58 3.19 10.51 -3.20
N GLN A 59 2.27 11.21 -3.86
CA GLN A 59 0.93 11.41 -3.33
C GLN A 59 0.19 10.08 -3.10
N GLN A 60 0.32 9.13 -4.03
CA GLN A 60 -0.31 7.81 -3.92
C GLN A 60 0.23 7.00 -2.73
N ARG A 61 1.55 6.93 -2.54
CA ARG A 61 2.14 6.20 -1.41
C ARG A 61 1.86 6.89 -0.08
N ASP A 62 1.83 8.21 -0.05
CA ASP A 62 1.54 8.98 1.17
C ASP A 62 0.08 8.76 1.57
N ALA A 63 -0.87 8.86 0.63
CA ALA A 63 -2.28 8.55 0.86
C ALA A 63 -2.50 7.10 1.32
N LEU A 64 -1.79 6.14 0.72
CA LEU A 64 -1.85 4.74 1.15
C LEU A 64 -1.31 4.56 2.57
N ALA A 65 -0.22 5.22 2.92
CA ALA A 65 0.37 5.14 4.26
C ALA A 65 -0.59 5.68 5.33
N GLU A 66 -1.25 6.81 5.05
CA GLU A 66 -2.27 7.37 5.94
C GLU A 66 -3.48 6.45 6.05
N ALA A 67 -3.98 5.92 4.93
CA ALA A 67 -5.12 5.02 4.93
C ALA A 67 -4.84 3.74 5.74
N ILE A 68 -3.64 3.15 5.62
CA ILE A 68 -3.24 1.99 6.42
C ILE A 68 -3.25 2.33 7.92
N ARG A 69 -2.66 3.46 8.32
CA ARG A 69 -2.64 3.88 9.73
C ARG A 69 -4.04 4.10 10.28
N ALA A 70 -4.89 4.80 9.52
CA ALA A 70 -6.26 5.10 9.93
C ALA A 70 -7.08 3.82 10.11
N VAL A 71 -7.00 2.88 9.18
CA VAL A 71 -7.75 1.62 9.24
C VAL A 71 -7.32 0.74 10.42
N ILE A 72 -6.02 0.73 10.76
CA ILE A 72 -5.53 0.01 11.94
C ILE A 72 -6.01 0.71 13.22
N ALA A 73 -5.98 2.04 13.26
CA ALA A 73 -6.46 2.81 14.41
C ALA A 73 -7.97 2.64 14.63
N ASP A 74 -8.77 2.57 13.56
CA ASP A 74 -10.22 2.33 13.63
C ASP A 74 -10.58 0.92 14.15
N ALA A 75 -9.62 -0.03 14.08
CA ALA A 75 -9.84 -1.44 14.40
C ALA A 75 -9.41 -1.83 15.83
N ILE A 76 -8.91 -0.88 16.62
CA ILE A 76 -8.47 -1.05 18.01
C ILE A 76 -9.34 -0.17 18.91
#